data_AF-A0A9E8NDX7-F1
#
_entry.id   AF-A0A9E8NDX7-F1
#
_cell.length_a   1.000
_cell.length_b   1.000
_cell.length_c   1.000
_cell.angle_alpha   90.00
_cell.angle_beta   90.00
_cell.angle_gamma   90.00
#
_symmetry.space_group_name_H-M   'P 1'
#
loop_
_entity.id
_entity.type
_entity.pdbx_description
1 polymer ?
#
loop_
_entity_poly.entity_id
_entity_poly.type
_entity_poly.pdbx_seq_one_letter_code
_entity_poly.pdbx_strand_id
1 'polypeptide(L)'
;MFWFIAGVCINGIAILGVIGNALYDAFTLKYATGHNTFVNLIGLVLGVIVLIAFSLKSSGKLSTANVLLWIPAAPLFLMFVFFAIYMIVIVVTKPNWR
;
A
#
# COMPACT_ATOMS: atom_id res chain seq x y z
N MET A 1 -13.32 -14.36 -6.75
CA MET A 1 -12.67 -13.28 -7.53
C MET A 1 -12.55 -11.98 -6.74
N PHE A 2 -13.57 -11.59 -5.95
CA PHE A 2 -13.56 -10.41 -5.07
C PHE A 2 -12.29 -10.28 -4.20
N TRP A 3 -11.97 -11.31 -3.40
CA TRP A 3 -10.81 -11.30 -2.49
C TRP A 3 -9.47 -11.05 -3.16
N PHE A 4 -9.32 -11.52 -4.40
CA PHE A 4 -8.11 -11.28 -5.19
C PHE A 4 -8.01 -9.79 -5.56
N ILE A 5 -9.09 -9.23 -6.10
CA ILE A 5 -9.15 -7.83 -6.52
C ILE A 5 -8.94 -6.91 -5.31
N ALA A 6 -9.63 -7.17 -4.21
CA ALA A 6 -9.48 -6.40 -2.97
C ALA A 6 -8.02 -6.43 -2.47
N GLY A 7 -7.40 -7.62 -2.42
CA GLY A 7 -6.00 -7.76 -2.04
C GLY A 7 -5.04 -7.00 -2.97
N VAL A 8 -5.26 -7.05 -4.28
CA VAL A 8 -4.47 -6.26 -5.25
C VAL A 8 -4.66 -4.76 -5.03
N CYS A 9 -5.89 -4.29 -4.83
CA CYS A 9 -6.17 -2.86 -4.61
C CYS A 9 -5.48 -2.33 -3.35
N ILE A 10 -5.56 -3.05 -2.23
CA ILE A 10 -4.95 -2.62 -0.96
C ILE A 10 -3.43 -2.52 -1.10
N ASN A 11 -2.79 -3.56 -1.66
CA ASN A 11 -1.34 -3.54 -1.93
C ASN A 11 -0.97 -2.43 -2.93
N GLY A 12 -1.81 -2.21 -3.95
CA GLY A 12 -1.64 -1.16 -4.95
C GLY A 12 -1.67 0.25 -4.34
N ILE A 13 -2.60 0.52 -3.42
CA ILE A 13 -2.66 1.80 -2.68
C ILE A 13 -1.37 2.01 -1.88
N ALA A 14 -0.87 0.97 -1.21
CA ALA A 14 0.38 1.07 -0.47
C ALA A 14 1.58 1.35 -1.38
N ILE A 15 1.68 0.68 -2.53
CA ILE A 15 2.71 0.93 -3.55
C ILE A 15 2.64 2.38 -4.05
N LEU A 16 1.43 2.89 -4.34
CA LEU A 16 1.24 4.28 -4.75
C LEU A 16 1.66 5.27 -3.66
N GLY A 17 1.39 4.95 -2.39
CA GLY A 17 1.86 5.74 -1.25
C GLY A 17 3.39 5.80 -1.17
N VAL A 18 4.07 4.67 -1.37
CA VAL A 18 5.54 4.62 -1.43
C VAL A 18 6.09 5.47 -2.58
N ILE A 19 5.50 5.36 -3.78
CA ILE A 19 5.89 6.17 -4.93
C ILE A 19 5.66 7.66 -4.66
N GLY A 20 4.49 8.02 -4.12
CA GLY A 20 4.17 9.41 -3.78
C GLY A 20 5.16 10.00 -2.77
N ASN A 21 5.55 9.22 -1.76
CA ASN A 21 6.56 9.61 -0.79
C ASN A 21 7.95 9.78 -1.44
N ALA A 22 8.36 8.85 -2.30
CA ALA A 22 9.64 8.95 -3.02
C ALA A 22 9.69 10.18 -3.94
N LEU A 23 8.57 10.50 -4.61
CA LEU A 23 8.46 11.72 -5.41
C LEU A 23 8.53 12.97 -4.53
N TYR A 24 7.80 13.01 -3.41
CA TYR A 24 7.84 14.12 -2.47
C TYR A 24 9.27 14.40 -2.00
N ASP A 25 10.00 13.36 -1.61
CA ASP A 25 11.40 13.49 -1.21
C ASP A 25 12.27 14.02 -2.36
N ALA A 26 12.13 13.48 -3.57
CA ALA A 26 12.91 13.93 -4.72
C ALA A 26 12.68 15.41 -5.05
N PHE A 27 11.47 15.92 -4.84
CA PHE A 27 11.13 17.32 -5.10
C PHE A 27 11.49 18.27 -3.96
N THR A 28 11.48 17.79 -2.70
CA THR A 28 11.61 18.66 -1.52
C THR A 28 12.96 18.53 -0.81
N LEU A 29 13.58 17.36 -0.83
CA LEU A 29 14.83 17.06 -0.15
C LEU A 29 16.00 17.07 -1.14
N LYS A 30 16.54 18.26 -1.38
CA LYS A 30 17.58 18.55 -2.39
C LYS A 30 18.88 17.70 -2.31
N TYR A 31 19.11 16.98 -1.20
CA TYR A 31 20.35 16.21 -0.94
C TYR A 31 20.16 14.89 -0.15
N ALA A 32 18.94 14.41 0.06
CA ALA A 32 18.70 13.25 0.93
C ALA A 32 18.65 11.93 0.12
N THR A 33 19.76 11.53 -0.49
CA THR A 33 19.88 10.29 -1.30
C THR A 33 19.79 8.98 -0.50
N GLY A 34 19.42 9.02 0.79
CA GLY A 34 19.37 7.83 1.65
C GLY A 34 18.18 7.74 2.60
N HIS A 35 17.24 8.68 2.58
CA HIS A 35 16.26 8.76 3.67
C HIS A 35 15.14 7.71 3.62
N ASN A 36 14.92 7.05 2.48
CA ASN A 36 13.77 6.16 2.28
C ASN A 36 14.06 4.81 1.60
N THR A 37 15.31 4.32 1.65
CA THR A 37 15.69 3.02 1.06
C THR A 37 14.83 1.86 1.57
N PHE A 38 14.51 1.85 2.87
CA PHE A 38 13.67 0.80 3.47
C PHE A 38 12.21 0.87 2.99
N VAL A 39 11.64 2.07 2.89
CA VAL A 39 10.27 2.28 2.39
C VAL A 39 10.17 1.89 0.92
N ASN A 40 11.17 2.23 0.12
CA ASN A 40 11.27 1.83 -1.28
C ASN A 40 11.40 0.31 -1.43
N LEU A 41 12.16 -0.34 -0.55
CA LEU A 41 12.26 -1.80 -0.51
C LEU A 41 10.90 -2.45 -0.19
N ILE A 42 10.13 -1.90 0.76
CA ILE A 42 8.76 -2.36 1.03
C ILE A 42 7.90 -2.24 -0.23
N GLY A 43 7.93 -1.10 -0.91
CA GLY A 43 7.19 -0.90 -2.17
C GLY A 43 7.55 -1.94 -3.24
N LEU A 44 8.84 -2.24 -3.39
CA LEU A 44 9.30 -3.27 -4.33
C LEU A 44 8.79 -4.66 -3.94
N VAL A 45 8.90 -5.05 -2.66
CA VAL A 45 8.41 -6.34 -2.16
C VAL A 45 6.91 -6.49 -2.42
N LEU A 46 6.12 -5.46 -2.16
CA LEU A 46 4.68 -5.44 -2.46
C LEU A 46 4.42 -5.62 -3.96
N GLY A 47 5.19 -4.95 -4.82
CA GLY A 47 5.11 -5.11 -6.28
C GLY A 47 5.40 -6.54 -6.74
N VAL A 48 6.44 -7.17 -6.19
CA VAL A 48 6.79 -8.57 -6.46
C VAL A 48 5.68 -9.52 -6.01
N ILE A 49 5.12 -9.30 -4.82
CA ILE A 49 3.99 -10.08 -4.29
C ILE A 49 2.80 -10.03 -5.24
N VAL A 50 2.45 -8.83 -5.74
CA VAL A 50 1.34 -8.66 -6.69
C VAL A 50 1.63 -9.41 -8.00
N LEU A 51 2.84 -9.30 -8.54
CA LEU A 51 3.24 -10.02 -9.76
C LEU A 51 3.13 -11.54 -9.59
N ILE A 52 3.69 -12.09 -8.50
CA ILE A 52 3.60 -13.52 -8.20
C ILE A 52 2.14 -13.96 -8.05
N ALA A 53 1.30 -13.16 -7.40
CA ALA A 53 -0.12 -13.47 -7.25
C ALA A 53 -0.85 -13.53 -8.60
N PHE A 54 -0.53 -12.64 -9.54
CA PHE A 54 -1.06 -12.71 -10.91
C PHE A 54 -0.60 -13.97 -11.64
N SER A 55 0.68 -14.33 -11.53
CA SER A 55 1.20 -15.59 -12.09
C SER A 55 0.48 -16.81 -11.51
N LEU A 56 0.33 -16.88 -10.18
CA LEU A 56 -0.39 -17.95 -9.49
C LEU A 56 -1.86 -18.05 -9.93
N LYS A 57 -2.54 -16.90 -10.06
CA LYS A 57 -3.90 -16.84 -10.60
C LYS A 57 -3.96 -17.40 -12.02
N SER A 58 -3.03 -17.02 -12.88
CA SER A 58 -2.98 -17.51 -14.27
C SER A 58 -2.72 -19.01 -14.36
N SER A 59 -2.00 -19.59 -13.40
CA SER A 59 -1.79 -21.05 -13.29
C SER A 59 -2.95 -21.79 -12.59
N GLY A 60 -4.09 -21.15 -12.36
CA GLY A 60 -5.26 -21.75 -11.71
C GLY A 60 -5.17 -21.85 -10.18
N LYS A 61 -4.11 -21.34 -9.54
CA LYS A 61 -3.88 -21.40 -8.09
C LYS A 61 -4.45 -20.18 -7.37
N LEU A 62 -5.74 -19.90 -7.56
CA LEU A 62 -6.40 -18.70 -7.03
C LEU A 62 -6.38 -18.63 -5.49
N SER A 63 -6.54 -19.77 -4.81
CA SER A 63 -6.51 -19.82 -3.33
C SER A 63 -5.15 -19.38 -2.78
N THR A 64 -4.05 -19.92 -3.33
CA THR A 64 -2.69 -19.54 -2.94
C THR A 64 -2.38 -18.08 -3.26
N ALA A 65 -2.82 -17.60 -4.43
CA ALA A 65 -2.67 -16.20 -4.82
C ALA A 65 -3.37 -15.25 -3.83
N ASN A 66 -4.58 -15.61 -3.35
CA ASN A 66 -5.30 -14.84 -2.35
C ASN A 66 -4.53 -14.81 -1.02
N VAL A 67 -4.10 -15.97 -0.51
CA VAL A 67 -3.33 -16.02 0.75
C VAL A 67 -2.10 -15.13 0.67
N LEU A 68 -1.35 -15.23 -0.43
CA LEU A 68 -0.15 -14.42 -0.66
C LEU A 68 -0.44 -12.91 -0.65
N LEU A 69 -1.51 -12.46 -1.32
CA LEU A 69 -1.91 -11.04 -1.34
C LEU A 69 -2.39 -10.55 0.03
N TRP A 70 -3.05 -11.42 0.81
CA TRP A 70 -3.66 -11.04 2.07
C TRP A 70 -2.71 -10.98 3.26
N ILE A 71 -1.54 -11.63 3.18
CA ILE A 71 -0.46 -11.48 4.18
C ILE A 71 -0.10 -10.00 4.39
N PRO A 72 0.27 -9.23 3.35
CA PRO A 72 0.48 -7.79 3.49
C PRO A 72 -0.82 -6.98 3.48
N ALA A 73 -1.86 -7.38 2.73
CA ALA A 73 -3.07 -6.56 2.61
C ALA A 73 -3.87 -6.46 3.91
N ALA A 74 -3.92 -7.51 4.74
CA ALA A 74 -4.67 -7.46 6.00
C ALA A 74 -4.18 -6.35 6.97
N PRO A 75 -2.89 -6.27 7.33
CA PRO A 75 -2.40 -5.18 8.18
C PRO A 75 -2.50 -3.80 7.50
N LEU A 76 -2.26 -3.72 6.18
CA LEU A 76 -2.42 -2.48 5.43
C LEU A 76 -3.87 -1.98 5.44
N PHE A 77 -4.83 -2.88 5.29
CA PHE A 77 -6.25 -2.55 5.34
C PHE A 77 -6.63 -1.98 6.71
N LEU A 78 -6.17 -2.61 7.79
CA LEU A 78 -6.39 -2.11 9.16
C LEU A 78 -5.78 -0.72 9.34
N MET A 79 -4.57 -0.50 8.83
CA MET A 79 -3.92 0.81 8.87
C MET A 79 -4.72 1.86 8.10
N PHE A 80 -5.16 1.57 6.86
CA PHE A 80 -5.93 2.52 6.05
C PHE A 80 -7.28 2.85 6.66
N VAL A 81 -7.98 1.85 7.23
CA VAL A 81 -9.24 2.08 7.94
C VAL A 81 -9.01 2.96 9.17
N PHE A 82 -7.99 2.67 9.97
CA PHE A 82 -7.65 3.49 11.12
C PHE A 82 -7.32 4.92 10.72
N PHE A 83 -6.52 5.11 9.66
CA PHE A 83 -6.16 6.43 9.15
C PHE A 83 -7.38 7.20 8.64
N ALA A 84 -8.29 6.53 7.92
CA ALA A 84 -9.53 7.13 7.44
C ALA A 84 -10.41 7.59 8.61
N ILE A 85 -10.60 6.74 9.64
CA ILE A 85 -11.36 7.10 10.84
C ILE A 85 -10.71 8.27 11.57
N TYR A 86 -9.39 8.23 11.74
CA TYR A 86 -8.63 9.30 12.39
C TYR A 86 -8.81 10.65 11.67
N MET A 87 -8.73 10.65 10.34
CA MET A 87 -8.95 11.85 9.52
C MET A 87 -10.39 12.37 9.63
N ILE A 88 -11.40 11.48 9.66
CA ILE A 88 -12.80 11.87 9.88
C ILE A 88 -12.96 12.55 11.24
N VAL A 89 -12.42 11.95 12.31
CA VAL A 89 -12.46 12.54 13.66
C VAL A 89 -11.82 13.92 13.67
N ILE A 90 -10.67 14.07 13.03
CA ILE A 90 -9.99 15.37 12.88
C ILE A 90 -10.89 16.40 12.20
N VAL A 91 -11.47 16.07 11.05
CA VAL A 91 -12.30 17.01 10.27
C VAL A 91 -13.55 17.43 11.05
N VAL A 92 -14.17 16.51 11.78
CA VAL A 92 -15.39 16.77 12.56
C VAL A 92 -15.09 17.56 13.84
N THR A 93 -13.97 17.27 14.52
CA THR A 93 -13.64 17.89 15.82
C THR A 93 -12.88 19.21 15.70
N LYS A 94 -12.21 19.46 14.57
CA LYS A 94 -11.46 20.69 14.29
C LYS A 94 -11.89 21.30 12.95
N PRO A 95 -13.08 21.91 12.89
CA PRO A 95 -13.63 22.46 11.64
C PRO A 95 -12.77 23.60 11.04
N ASN A 96 -11.89 24.23 11.83
CA ASN A 96 -11.03 25.35 11.42
C ASN A 96 -9.64 24.93 10.91
N TRP A 97 -9.40 23.66 10.58
CA TRP A 97 -8.08 23.19 10.13
C TRP A 97 -7.85 23.33 8.61
N ARG A 98 -8.64 24.19 7.95
CA ARG A 98 -8.49 24.56 6.54
C ARG A 98 -7.68 25.84 6.39
#